data_AF-A0A5C9EZN9-F1
#
_entry.id   AF-A0A5C9EZN9-F1
#
_cell.length_a   1.000
_cell.length_b   1.000
_cell.length_c   1.000
_cell.angle_alpha   90.00
_cell.angle_beta   90.00
_cell.angle_gamma   90.00
#
_symmetry.space_group_name_H-M   'P 1'
#
loop_
_entity.id
_entity.type
_entity.pdbx_description
1 polymer ?
#
loop_
_entity_poly.entity_id
_entity_poly.type
_entity_poly.pdbx_seq_one_letter_code
_entity_poly.pdbx_strand_id
1 'polypeptide(L)'
;MTDIHEIAFWEDKTALILRSSSRTLPYIFFTSIRKKENGEWEKPSKKEGKVIKIDLKEIICLLEVLQQELEEWRGYHIYKQESTEIYSHWQDKSKTVFVFEIGDYEINLKFPDTKLLALLLDHILLEKIEYATSGSTESKILNDD
;
A
#
# COMPACT_ATOMS: atom_id res chain seq x y z
N MET A 1 -1.97 12.68 -16.60
CA MET A 1 -1.95 11.70 -15.50
C MET A 1 -1.04 10.55 -15.91
N THR A 2 -0.18 10.10 -15.01
CA THR A 2 0.75 8.99 -15.22
C THR A 2 0.05 7.67 -14.89
N ASP A 3 0.25 6.61 -15.67
CA ASP A 3 -0.37 5.30 -15.39
C ASP A 3 0.28 4.58 -14.18
N ILE A 4 1.49 5.01 -13.81
CA ILE A 4 2.30 4.37 -12.78
C ILE A 4 2.60 5.38 -11.67
N HIS A 5 2.46 4.93 -10.44
CA HIS A 5 2.90 5.64 -9.24
C HIS A 5 3.88 4.77 -8.46
N GLU A 6 5.01 5.35 -8.06
CA GLU A 6 5.98 4.70 -7.19
C GLU A 6 6.57 5.74 -6.23
N ILE A 7 6.54 5.44 -4.93
CA ILE A 7 7.20 6.24 -3.91
C ILE A 7 7.74 5.33 -2.80
N ALA A 8 8.85 5.74 -2.19
CA ALA A 8 9.46 5.03 -1.08
C ALA A 8 9.54 5.94 0.15
N PHE A 9 9.09 5.40 1.28
CA PHE A 9 9.22 6.00 2.62
C PHE A 9 10.35 5.29 3.36
N TRP A 10 11.29 6.06 3.92
CA TRP A 10 12.53 5.54 4.47
C TRP A 10 12.68 5.92 5.93
N GLU A 11 12.85 4.91 6.79
CA GLU A 11 13.33 5.05 8.16
C GLU A 11 14.78 4.52 8.26
N ASP A 12 15.38 4.57 9.45
CA ASP A 12 16.79 4.16 9.64
C ASP A 12 17.05 2.68 9.28
N LYS A 13 16.08 1.82 9.59
CA LYS A 13 16.21 0.35 9.46
C LYS A 13 15.16 -0.31 8.58
N THR A 14 14.07 0.38 8.26
CA THR A 14 12.98 -0.16 7.44
C THR A 14 12.58 0.83 6.37
N ALA A 15 12.04 0.33 5.27
CA ALA A 15 11.50 1.16 4.21
C ALA A 15 10.25 0.51 3.64
N LEU A 16 9.30 1.36 3.24
CA LEU A 16 8.05 0.98 2.62
C LEU A 16 7.97 1.60 1.24
N ILE A 17 7.79 0.77 0.23
CA ILE A 17 7.66 1.19 -1.16
C ILE A 17 6.22 0.94 -1.59
N LEU A 18 5.51 2.01 -1.94
CA LEU A 18 4.19 1.96 -2.57
C LEU A 18 4.38 1.93 -4.08
N ARG A 19 3.72 0.98 -4.76
CA ARG A 19 3.68 0.91 -6.22
C ARG A 19 2.27 0.66 -6.74
N SER A 20 1.76 1.58 -7.56
CA SER A 20 0.63 1.34 -8.46
C SER A 20 1.18 1.12 -9.87
N SER A 21 1.08 -0.10 -10.41
CA SER A 21 1.68 -0.46 -11.71
C SER A 21 0.81 -0.13 -12.92
N SER A 22 -0.48 0.15 -12.69
CA SER A 22 -1.42 0.63 -13.70
C SER A 22 -2.69 1.17 -13.02
N ARG A 23 -3.31 2.17 -13.62
CA ARG A 23 -4.61 2.72 -13.21
C ARG A 23 -5.78 1.75 -13.42
N THR A 24 -5.64 0.80 -14.36
CA THR A 24 -6.70 -0.18 -14.70
C THR A 24 -6.68 -1.43 -13.84
N LEU A 25 -5.68 -1.59 -12.96
CA LEU A 25 -5.59 -2.68 -12.00
C LEU A 25 -6.20 -2.25 -10.66
N PRO A 26 -7.17 -2.99 -10.09
CA PRO A 26 -7.89 -2.59 -8.87
C PRO A 26 -7.11 -2.89 -7.58
N TYR A 27 -5.80 -2.69 -7.60
CA TYR A 27 -4.90 -2.92 -6.46
C TYR A 27 -3.59 -2.13 -6.61
N ILE A 28 -2.89 -1.98 -5.48
CA ILE A 28 -1.49 -1.53 -5.41
C ILE A 28 -0.62 -2.62 -4.79
N PHE A 29 0.69 -2.39 -4.77
CA PHE A 29 1.63 -3.17 -3.98
C PHE A 29 2.28 -2.31 -2.91
N PHE A 30 2.40 -2.88 -1.72
CA PHE A 30 3.40 -2.43 -0.74
C PHE A 30 4.55 -3.43 -0.71
N THR A 31 5.76 -2.90 -0.69
CA THR A 31 6.98 -3.67 -0.46
C THR A 31 7.68 -3.12 0.77
N SER A 32 7.83 -3.93 1.81
CA SER A 32 8.64 -3.62 2.97
C SER A 32 10.00 -4.29 2.88
N ILE A 33 11.05 -3.54 3.16
CA ILE A 33 12.43 -4.03 3.24
C ILE A 33 13.09 -3.52 4.51
N ARG A 34 14.07 -4.26 5.03
CA ARG A 34 14.89 -3.79 6.15
C ARG A 34 16.38 -3.75 5.82
N LYS A 35 17.10 -2.98 6.61
CA LYS A 35 18.56 -2.92 6.60
C LYS A 35 19.12 -4.11 7.37
N LYS A 36 20.01 -4.86 6.74
CA LYS A 36 20.68 -6.02 7.32
C LYS A 36 21.77 -5.58 8.30
N GLU A 37 22.27 -6.53 9.09
CA GLU A 37 23.38 -6.30 10.04
C GLU A 37 24.65 -5.77 9.37
N ASN A 38 24.90 -6.15 8.12
CA ASN A 38 26.04 -5.68 7.33
C ASN A 38 25.84 -4.25 6.76
N GLY A 39 24.71 -3.60 7.05
CA GLY A 39 24.36 -2.26 6.58
C GLY A 39 23.75 -2.20 5.19
N GLU A 40 23.66 -3.32 4.46
CA GLU A 40 22.99 -3.37 3.16
C GLU A 40 21.47 -3.48 3.31
N TRP A 41 20.72 -2.88 2.40
CA TRP A 41 19.28 -3.07 2.30
C TRP A 41 18.94 -4.41 1.66
N GLU A 42 17.89 -5.04 2.16
CA GLU A 42 17.24 -6.16 1.49
C GLU A 42 16.82 -5.80 0.06
N LYS A 43 16.94 -6.78 -0.84
CA LYS A 43 16.64 -6.63 -2.27
C LYS A 43 15.48 -7.55 -2.64
N PRO A 44 14.32 -7.00 -3.03
CA PRO A 44 13.19 -7.80 -3.53
C PRO A 44 13.57 -8.71 -4.71
N SER A 45 14.53 -8.28 -5.54
CA SER A 45 15.07 -9.09 -6.64
C SER A 45 15.79 -10.38 -6.20
N LYS A 46 16.22 -10.44 -4.93
CA LYS A 46 16.81 -11.63 -4.30
C LYS A 46 15.81 -12.40 -3.42
N LYS A 47 14.50 -12.11 -3.54
CA LYS A 47 13.43 -12.65 -2.68
C LYS A 47 13.57 -12.26 -1.21
N GLU A 48 14.15 -11.10 -0.95
CA GLU A 48 14.23 -10.51 0.39
C GLU A 48 13.14 -9.44 0.56
N GLY A 49 12.79 -9.09 1.80
CA GLY A 49 11.66 -8.22 2.09
C GLY A 49 10.31 -8.94 2.00
N LYS A 50 9.25 -8.16 2.10
CA LYS A 50 7.86 -8.63 2.01
C LYS A 50 7.08 -7.78 1.02
N VAL A 51 6.42 -8.44 0.07
CA VAL A 51 5.54 -7.78 -0.91
C VAL A 51 4.11 -8.26 -0.66
N ILE A 52 3.19 -7.32 -0.52
CA ILE A 52 1.75 -7.59 -0.43
C ILE A 52 1.00 -6.78 -1.49
N LYS A 53 -0.08 -7.36 -1.98
CA LYS A 53 -1.03 -6.68 -2.85
C LYS A 53 -2.11 -6.07 -1.96
N ILE A 54 -2.48 -4.80 -2.14
CA ILE A 54 -3.57 -4.16 -1.40
C ILE A 54 -4.71 -3.87 -2.37
N ASP A 55 -5.91 -4.38 -2.07
CA ASP A 55 -7.10 -4.09 -2.88
C ASP A 55 -7.77 -2.75 -2.51
N LEU A 56 -8.79 -2.35 -3.28
CA LEU A 56 -9.46 -1.06 -3.06
C LEU A 56 -10.10 -0.92 -1.67
N LYS A 57 -10.62 -2.00 -1.09
CA LYS A 57 -11.25 -1.96 0.24
C LYS A 57 -10.20 -1.81 1.32
N GLU A 58 -9.06 -2.48 1.17
CA GLU A 58 -7.94 -2.35 2.08
C GLU A 58 -7.32 -0.93 1.99
N ILE A 59 -7.27 -0.32 0.80
CA ILE A 59 -6.87 1.09 0.66
C ILE A 59 -7.82 2.00 1.47
N ILE A 60 -9.14 1.79 1.38
CA ILE A 60 -10.13 2.54 2.18
C ILE A 60 -9.84 2.37 3.67
N CYS A 61 -9.66 1.14 4.16
CA CYS A 61 -9.37 0.91 5.57
C CYS A 61 -8.10 1.63 6.05
N LEU A 62 -7.03 1.62 5.24
CA LEU A 62 -5.80 2.36 5.54
C LEU A 62 -6.03 3.87 5.58
N LEU A 63 -6.83 4.41 4.65
CA LEU A 63 -7.21 5.83 4.64
C LEU A 63 -7.99 6.22 5.89
N GLU A 64 -8.95 5.41 6.33
CA GLU A 64 -9.72 5.66 7.55
C GLU A 64 -8.83 5.74 8.80
N VAL A 65 -7.79 4.89 8.90
CA VAL A 65 -6.81 4.98 10.00
C VAL A 65 -5.93 6.23 9.84
N LEU A 66 -5.41 6.51 8.65
CA LEU A 66 -4.56 7.69 8.39
C LEU A 66 -5.30 9.01 8.62
N GLN A 67 -6.60 9.06 8.32
CA GLN A 67 -7.48 10.20 8.56
C GLN A 67 -8.00 10.26 10.00
N GLN A 68 -7.65 9.26 10.82
CA GLN A 68 -7.96 9.16 12.24
C GLN A 68 -9.45 8.91 12.55
N GLU A 69 -10.20 8.42 11.56
CA GLU A 69 -11.59 7.98 11.67
C GLU A 69 -11.70 6.58 12.29
N LEU A 70 -10.66 5.75 12.09
CA LEU A 70 -10.44 4.50 12.81
C LEU A 70 -9.17 4.58 13.67
N GLU A 71 -9.20 3.97 14.86
CA GLU A 71 -8.01 3.89 15.72
C GLU A 71 -6.96 2.95 15.13
N GLU A 72 -7.44 1.82 14.58
CA GLU A 72 -6.61 0.78 14.01
C GLU A 72 -7.38 -0.06 12.98
N TRP A 73 -6.65 -0.79 12.13
CA TRP A 73 -7.19 -1.77 11.20
C TRP A 73 -6.23 -2.95 11.01
N ARG A 74 -6.79 -4.16 10.90
CA ARG A 74 -6.05 -5.41 10.61
C ARG A 74 -6.63 -6.11 9.38
N GLY A 75 -5.76 -6.62 8.52
CA GLY A 75 -6.07 -7.47 7.37
C GLY A 75 -5.19 -8.72 7.33
N TYR A 76 -5.63 -9.78 6.65
CA TYR A 76 -4.90 -11.04 6.57
C TYR A 76 -4.86 -11.57 5.14
N HIS A 77 -3.65 -11.86 4.65
CA HIS A 77 -3.40 -12.43 3.33
C HIS A 77 -2.90 -13.86 3.49
N ILE A 78 -3.55 -14.83 2.84
CA ILE A 78 -3.15 -16.25 2.89
C ILE A 78 -2.51 -16.65 1.56
N TYR A 79 -1.27 -17.11 1.62
CA TYR A 79 -0.55 -17.65 0.48
C TYR A 79 0.20 -18.93 0.86
N LYS A 80 -0.04 -20.03 0.13
CA LYS A 80 0.59 -21.35 0.40
C LYS A 80 0.56 -21.77 1.88
N GLN A 81 -0.57 -21.56 2.55
CA GLN A 81 -0.80 -21.84 3.98
C GLN A 81 -0.06 -20.93 4.97
N GLU A 82 0.72 -19.97 4.49
CA GLU A 82 1.26 -18.90 5.33
C GLU A 82 0.27 -17.73 5.35
N SER A 83 -0.07 -17.27 6.55
CA SER A 83 -0.84 -16.06 6.76
C SER A 83 0.10 -14.89 7.02
N THR A 84 -0.10 -13.79 6.31
CA THR A 84 0.58 -12.52 6.55
C THR A 84 -0.45 -11.53 7.05
N GLU A 85 -0.24 -11.05 8.28
CA GLU A 85 -1.01 -9.95 8.84
C GLU A 85 -0.54 -8.61 8.26
N ILE A 86 -1.50 -7.73 8.05
CA ILE A 86 -1.30 -6.32 7.74
C ILE A 86 -1.95 -5.57 8.90
N TYR A 87 -1.20 -4.70 9.57
CA TYR A 87 -1.71 -3.96 10.72
C TYR A 87 -1.33 -2.49 10.60
N SER A 88 -2.31 -1.61 10.80
CA SER A 88 -2.11 -0.15 10.76
C SER A 88 -2.76 0.48 11.97
N HIS A 89 -2.05 1.34 12.68
CA HIS A 89 -2.57 2.08 13.82
C HIS A 89 -1.74 3.33 14.09
N TRP A 90 -2.23 4.19 15.00
CA TRP A 90 -1.39 5.24 15.58
C TRP A 90 -0.74 4.74 16.87
N GLN A 91 0.53 5.05 17.09
CA GLN A 91 1.30 4.54 18.24
C GLN A 91 0.70 4.96 19.59
N ASP A 92 0.15 6.16 19.66
CA ASP A 92 -0.42 6.73 20.87
C ASP A 92 -1.60 7.67 20.57
N LYS A 93 -2.21 8.18 21.65
CA LYS A 93 -3.31 9.16 21.57
C LYS A 93 -2.88 10.51 20.99
N SER A 94 -1.58 10.82 20.95
CA SER A 94 -1.08 12.03 20.32
C SER A 94 -1.16 11.94 18.79
N LYS A 95 -1.31 10.73 18.24
CA LYS A 95 -1.46 10.46 16.80
C LYS A 95 -0.39 11.17 15.97
N THR A 96 0.85 11.07 16.44
CA THR A 96 2.03 11.68 15.80
C THR A 96 2.85 10.69 14.98
N VAL A 97 2.78 9.40 15.33
CA VAL A 97 3.46 8.30 14.65
C VAL A 97 2.42 7.30 14.18
N PHE A 98 2.31 7.17 12.86
CA PHE A 98 1.53 6.12 12.22
C PHE A 98 2.42 4.90 12.06
N VAL A 99 1.96 3.77 12.57
CA VAL A 99 2.65 2.49 12.51
C VAL A 99 1.98 1.66 11.43
N PHE A 100 2.78 1.11 10.52
CA PHE A 100 2.32 0.18 9.51
C PHE A 100 3.17 -1.07 9.50
N GLU A 101 2.50 -2.21 9.67
CA GLU A 101 3.11 -3.52 9.82
C GLU A 101 2.66 -4.47 8.72
N ILE A 102 3.62 -5.24 8.20
CA ILE A 102 3.38 -6.30 7.22
C ILE A 102 4.17 -7.53 7.65
N GLY A 103 3.52 -8.47 8.34
CA GLY A 103 4.21 -9.57 9.00
C GLY A 103 5.20 -9.06 10.06
N ASP A 104 6.49 -9.39 9.93
CA ASP A 104 7.56 -8.97 10.85
C ASP A 104 8.21 -7.63 10.48
N TYR A 105 7.66 -6.90 9.50
CA TYR A 105 8.17 -5.59 9.06
C TYR A 105 7.32 -4.48 9.63
N GLU A 106 7.92 -3.57 10.39
CA GLU A 106 7.28 -2.37 10.94
C GLU A 106 7.92 -1.12 10.33
N ILE A 107 7.10 -0.15 9.92
CA ILE A 107 7.55 1.20 9.60
C ILE A 107 6.77 2.23 10.41
N ASN A 108 7.51 3.21 10.94
CA ASN A 108 6.99 4.30 11.73
C ASN A 108 7.03 5.58 10.90
N LEU A 109 5.87 6.01 10.41
CA LEU A 109 5.76 7.21 9.61
C LEU A 109 5.34 8.39 10.48
N LYS A 110 6.03 9.52 10.30
CA LYS A 110 5.70 10.80 10.95
C LYS A 110 5.31 11.82 9.88
N PHE A 111 4.87 13.00 10.31
CA PHE A 111 4.76 14.13 9.37
C PHE A 111 6.15 14.45 8.78
N PRO A 112 6.29 14.68 7.45
CA PRO A 112 5.23 14.82 6.45
C PRO A 112 4.79 13.52 5.74
N ASP A 113 5.49 12.41 5.95
CA ASP A 113 5.28 11.15 5.24
C ASP A 113 3.86 10.58 5.42
N THR A 114 3.30 10.68 6.63
CA THR A 114 1.90 10.27 6.88
C THR A 114 0.91 11.05 6.02
N LYS A 115 1.12 12.36 5.88
CA LYS A 115 0.24 13.21 5.06
C LYS A 115 0.41 12.90 3.58
N LEU A 116 1.64 12.65 3.13
CA LEU A 116 1.92 12.29 1.75
C LEU A 116 1.31 10.91 1.40
N LEU A 117 1.45 9.92 2.28
CA LEU A 117 0.85 8.60 2.11
C LEU A 117 -0.67 8.70 1.98
N ALA A 118 -1.33 9.46 2.87
CA ALA A 118 -2.78 9.65 2.83
C ALA A 118 -3.24 10.31 1.51
N LEU A 119 -2.58 11.40 1.09
CA LEU A 119 -2.91 12.07 -0.18
C LEU A 119 -2.70 11.17 -1.39
N LEU A 120 -1.63 10.36 -1.38
CA LEU A 120 -1.32 9.46 -2.48
C LEU A 120 -2.30 8.28 -2.55
N LEU A 121 -2.65 7.69 -1.42
CA LEU A 121 -3.64 6.61 -1.37
C LEU A 121 -5.03 7.09 -1.82
N ASP A 122 -5.44 8.30 -1.42
CA ASP A 122 -6.71 8.90 -1.85
C ASP A 122 -6.73 9.15 -3.37
N HIS A 123 -5.68 9.78 -3.90
CA HIS A 123 -5.51 9.97 -5.35
C HIS A 123 -5.58 8.64 -6.12
N ILE A 124 -4.82 7.63 -5.68
CA ILE A 124 -4.79 6.33 -6.35
C ILE A 124 -6.13 5.60 -6.23
N LEU A 125 -6.81 5.70 -5.09
CA LEU A 125 -8.13 5.08 -4.90
C LEU A 125 -9.14 5.64 -5.89
N LEU A 126 -9.24 6.98 -6.00
CA LEU A 126 -10.14 7.64 -6.94
C LEU A 126 -9.83 7.25 -8.39
N GLU A 127 -8.55 7.26 -8.75
CA GLU A 127 -8.11 6.84 -10.08
C GLU A 127 -8.52 5.38 -10.38
N LYS A 128 -8.31 4.46 -9.43
CA LYS A 128 -8.67 3.04 -9.62
C LYS A 128 -10.17 2.83 -9.63
N ILE A 129 -10.95 3.59 -8.86
CA ILE A 129 -12.40 3.56 -8.95
C ILE A 129 -12.83 3.97 -10.36
N GLU A 130 -12.29 5.05 -10.91
CA GLU A 130 -12.60 5.51 -12.26
C GLU A 130 -12.24 4.46 -13.31
N TYR A 131 -10.99 3.98 -13.34
CA TYR A 131 -10.46 3.21 -14.48
C TYR A 131 -10.47 1.69 -14.32
N ALA A 132 -10.43 1.17 -13.09
CA ALA A 132 -10.41 -0.28 -12.84
C ALA A 132 -11.79 -0.88 -12.54
N THR A 133 -12.82 -0.03 -12.34
CA THR A 133 -14.21 -0.49 -12.09
C THR A 133 -15.17 -0.12 -13.21
N SER A 134 -14.80 0.76 -14.13
CA SER A 134 -15.53 0.99 -15.37
C SER A 134 -15.27 -0.18 -16.34
N GLY A 135 -16.27 -1.03 -16.57
CA GLY A 135 -16.19 -2.01 -17.66
C GLY A 135 -16.05 -1.29 -19.00
N SER A 136 -15.01 -1.59 -19.77
CA SER A 136 -14.88 -1.07 -21.13
C SER A 136 -16.09 -1.51 -21.95
N THR A 137 -17.00 -0.58 -22.22
CA THR A 137 -18.16 -0.80 -23.10
C THR A 137 -17.73 -0.84 -24.58
N GLU A 138 -16.46 -0.54 -24.87
CA GLU A 138 -15.92 -0.38 -26.23
C GLU A 138 -15.68 -1.68 -27.02
N SER A 139 -15.98 -2.87 -26.48
CA SER A 139 -15.78 -4.14 -27.20
C SER A 139 -17.04 -4.79 -27.76
N LYS A 140 -18.20 -4.12 -27.76
CA LYS A 140 -19.48 -4.68 -28.25
C LYS A 140 -20.18 -3.94 -29.40
N ILE A 141 -19.52 -2.99 -30.09
CA ILE A 141 -20.17 -2.23 -31.20
C ILE A 141 -19.56 -2.53 -32.58
N LEU A 142 -18.67 -3.52 -32.75
CA LEU A 142 -18.04 -3.80 -34.05
C LEU A 142 -18.07 -5.28 -34.46
N ASN A 143 -19.20 -5.97 -34.33
CA ASN A 143 -19.40 -7.31 -34.95
C ASN A 143 -20.89 -7.64 -35.15
N ASP A 144 -21.68 -6.68 -35.65
CA ASP A 144 -22.99 -6.98 -36.28
C ASP A 144 -23.13 -6.05 -37.49
N ASP A 145 -22.51 -6.43 -38.61
CA ASP A 145 -22.85 -6.02 -39.99
C ASP A 145 -22.48 -7.17 -40.95
#